data_AF-A0A844UCA0-F1
#
_entry.id   AF-A0A844UCA0-F1
#
_cell.length_a   1.000
_cell.length_b   1.000
_cell.length_c   1.000
_cell.angle_alpha   90.00
_cell.angle_beta   90.00
_cell.angle_gamma   90.00
#
_symmetry.space_group_name_H-M   'P 1'
#
loop_
_entity.id
_entity.type
_entity.pdbx_description
1 polymer ?
#
loop_
_entity_poly.entity_id
_entity_poly.type
_entity_poly.pdbx_seq_one_letter_code
_entity_poly.pdbx_strand_id
1 'polypeptide(L)'
;MSDIGQHIFLLIGFTVVMLYGDKIVNLFRLGKGYESDKIEISNLTTVDIVKVGVFIIGAMLIVNNLPYMITWVIQRFTAAVRNENMPSYNQYAAFTAFANLVLGFILLTNFSRIGKWFVKWNKEN
;
A
#
# COMPACT_ATOMS: atom_id res chain seq x y z
N MET A 1 26.49 -7.72 11.21
CA MET A 1 26.32 -8.18 9.81
C MET A 1 24.87 -8.10 9.31
N SER A 2 23.86 -7.73 10.11
CA SER A 2 22.45 -7.62 9.66
C SER A 2 22.14 -6.36 8.84
N ASP A 3 22.82 -5.22 9.08
CA ASP A 3 22.51 -3.97 8.38
C ASP A 3 22.83 -4.01 6.89
N ILE A 4 23.99 -4.56 6.52
CA ILE A 4 24.41 -4.66 5.11
C ILE A 4 23.44 -5.54 4.31
N GLY A 5 22.95 -6.63 4.90
CA GLY A 5 21.97 -7.52 4.26
C GLY A 5 20.65 -6.81 3.97
N GLN A 6 20.16 -6.00 4.92
CA GLN A 6 18.95 -5.20 4.73
C GLN A 6 19.10 -4.14 3.64
N HIS A 7 20.25 -3.47 3.59
CA HIS A 7 20.53 -2.48 2.54
C HIS A 7 20.65 -3.13 1.16
N ILE A 8 21.30 -4.29 1.05
CA ILE A 8 21.38 -5.05 -0.21
C ILE A 8 19.98 -5.50 -0.66
N PHE A 9 19.15 -5.98 0.26
CA PHE A 9 17.78 -6.38 -0.06
C PHE A 9 16.94 -5.20 -0.59
N LEU A 10 17.03 -4.04 0.06
CA LEU A 10 16.36 -2.81 -0.41
C LEU A 10 16.85 -2.40 -1.80
N LEU A 11 18.16 -2.48 -2.05
CA LEU A 11 18.78 -2.10 -3.32
C LEU A 11 18.32 -3.03 -4.46
N ILE A 12 18.25 -4.34 -4.20
CA ILE A 12 17.70 -5.33 -5.13
C ILE A 12 16.21 -5.04 -5.38
N GLY A 13 15.42 -4.83 -4.32
CA GLY A 13 14.00 -4.51 -4.44
C GLY A 13 13.76 -3.26 -5.29
N PHE A 14 14.54 -2.21 -5.07
CA PHE A 14 14.46 -0.97 -5.84
C PHE A 14 14.84 -1.20 -7.32
N THR A 15 15.89 -1.99 -7.57
CA THR A 15 16.33 -2.34 -8.93
C THR A 15 15.25 -3.12 -9.68
N VAL A 16 14.60 -4.08 -9.02
CA VAL A 16 13.50 -4.85 -9.60
C VAL A 16 12.31 -3.92 -9.91
N VAL A 17 11.94 -3.04 -9.00
CA VAL A 17 10.85 -2.08 -9.25
C VAL A 17 11.17 -1.16 -10.43
N MET A 18 12.41 -0.70 -10.58
CA MET A 18 12.83 0.08 -11.75
C MET A 18 12.74 -0.71 -13.05
N LEU A 19 13.28 -1.94 -13.08
CA LEU A 19 13.30 -2.78 -14.28
C LEU A 19 11.90 -3.22 -14.73
N TYR A 20 10.98 -3.39 -13.76
CA TYR A 20 9.61 -3.81 -14.02
C TYR A 20 8.61 -2.66 -13.94
N GLY A 21 9.08 -1.40 -13.86
CA GLY A 21 8.25 -0.22 -13.72
C GLY A 21 7.13 -0.17 -14.76
N ASP A 22 7.46 -0.35 -16.03
CA ASP A 22 6.49 -0.36 -17.14
C ASP A 22 5.45 -1.47 -17.00
N LYS A 23 5.88 -2.66 -16.55
CA LYS A 23 4.98 -3.79 -16.32
C LYS A 23 4.07 -3.54 -15.12
N ILE A 24 4.56 -2.91 -14.05
CA ILE A 24 3.76 -2.50 -12.89
C ILE A 24 2.74 -1.44 -13.33
N VAL A 25 3.19 -0.42 -14.07
CA VAL A 25 2.32 0.64 -14.62
C VAL A 25 1.23 0.06 -15.51
N ASN A 26 1.56 -0.90 -16.39
CA ASN A 26 0.57 -1.57 -17.23
C ASN A 26 -0.35 -2.52 -16.45
N LEU A 27 0.18 -3.26 -15.47
CA LEU A 27 -0.60 -4.17 -14.62
C LEU A 27 -1.66 -3.42 -13.83
N PHE A 28 -1.27 -2.30 -13.24
CA PHE A 28 -2.19 -1.41 -12.50
C PHE A 28 -2.92 -0.42 -13.41
N ARG A 29 -2.67 -0.46 -14.74
CA ARG A 29 -3.22 0.47 -15.74
C ARG A 29 -3.07 1.94 -15.35
N LEU A 30 -1.96 2.30 -14.68
CA LEU A 30 -1.72 3.64 -14.15
C LEU A 30 -1.59 4.70 -15.24
N GLY A 31 -1.21 4.33 -16.47
CA GLY A 31 -1.14 5.26 -17.61
C GLY A 31 -2.46 5.47 -18.36
N LYS A 32 -3.50 4.65 -18.11
CA LYS A 32 -4.78 4.77 -18.84
C LYS A 32 -5.58 5.95 -18.33
N GLY A 33 -5.80 6.94 -19.21
CA GLY A 33 -6.49 8.20 -18.91
C GLY A 33 -5.59 9.43 -18.98
N TYR A 34 -4.27 9.25 -19.12
CA TYR A 34 -3.28 10.32 -19.31
C TYR A 34 -2.94 10.58 -20.79
N GLU A 35 -3.60 9.89 -21.74
CA GLU A 35 -3.42 10.09 -23.19
C GLU A 35 -4.06 11.40 -23.71
N SER A 36 -4.83 12.09 -22.87
CA SER A 36 -5.33 13.44 -23.11
C SER A 36 -4.39 14.44 -22.45
N ASP A 37 -3.71 15.28 -23.24
CA ASP A 37 -2.87 16.40 -22.78
C ASP A 37 -3.63 17.48 -21.97
N LYS A 38 -4.95 17.28 -21.75
CA LYS A 38 -5.80 18.19 -20.98
C LYS A 38 -6.48 17.43 -19.84
N ILE A 39 -6.20 17.86 -18.61
CA ILE A 39 -6.97 17.50 -17.42
C ILE A 39 -8.22 18.40 -17.42
N GLU A 40 -9.35 17.88 -17.89
CA GLU A 40 -10.64 18.59 -17.81
C GLU A 40 -11.20 18.52 -16.38
N ILE A 41 -10.85 19.50 -15.55
CA ILE A 41 -11.32 19.64 -14.15
C ILE A 41 -12.83 19.98 -14.10
N SER A 42 -13.42 20.44 -15.22
CA SER A 42 -14.81 20.92 -15.34
C SER A 42 -15.89 19.88 -15.00
N ASN A 43 -15.55 18.58 -14.93
CA ASN A 43 -16.51 17.51 -14.67
C ASN A 43 -16.22 16.72 -13.38
N LEU A 44 -15.35 17.20 -12.49
CA LEU A 44 -15.09 16.53 -11.21
C LEU A 44 -16.28 16.63 -10.27
N THR A 45 -16.90 15.49 -9.96
CA THR A 45 -17.97 15.42 -8.96
C THR A 45 -17.39 15.30 -7.56
N THR A 46 -18.16 15.69 -6.52
CA THR A 46 -17.78 15.47 -5.11
C THR A 46 -17.44 14.00 -4.84
N VAL A 47 -18.12 13.07 -5.50
CA VAL A 47 -17.85 11.63 -5.38
C VAL A 47 -16.44 11.30 -5.87
N ASP A 48 -15.96 11.94 -6.93
CA ASP A 48 -14.63 11.66 -7.48
C ASP A 48 -13.52 12.20 -6.58
N ILE A 49 -13.73 13.36 -5.96
CA ILE A 49 -12.80 13.90 -4.94
C ILE A 49 -12.68 12.93 -3.75
N VAL A 50 -13.81 12.43 -3.25
CA VAL A 50 -13.82 11.48 -2.13
C VAL A 50 -13.16 10.15 -2.53
N LYS A 51 -13.41 9.65 -3.74
CA LYS A 51 -12.73 8.43 -4.25
C LYS A 51 -11.21 8.59 -4.26
N VAL A 52 -10.70 9.73 -4.71
CA VAL A 52 -9.25 10.02 -4.70
C VAL A 52 -8.72 10.06 -3.27
N GLY A 53 -9.44 10.71 -2.35
CA GLY A 53 -9.07 10.72 -0.93
C GLY A 53 -9.00 9.31 -0.32
N VAL A 54 -10.02 8.48 -0.54
CA VAL A 54 -10.05 7.08 -0.06
C VAL A 54 -8.91 6.26 -0.66
N PHE A 55 -8.62 6.46 -1.95
CA PHE A 55 -7.51 5.81 -2.63
C PHE A 55 -6.16 6.18 -2.00
N ILE A 56 -5.92 7.48 -1.77
CA ILE A 56 -4.67 7.98 -1.16
C ILE A 56 -4.50 7.43 0.25
N ILE A 57 -5.55 7.46 1.08
CA ILE A 57 -5.50 6.92 2.45
C ILE A 57 -5.19 5.42 2.43
N GLY A 58 -5.87 4.67 1.56
CA GLY A 58 -5.61 3.24 1.37
C GLY A 58 -4.17 2.96 0.94
N ALA A 59 -3.65 3.73 -0.01
CA ALA A 59 -2.27 3.61 -0.48
C ALA A 59 -1.25 3.91 0.64
N MET A 60 -1.45 4.95 1.44
CA MET A 60 -0.56 5.28 2.57
C MET A 60 -0.55 4.17 3.62
N LEU A 61 -1.70 3.56 3.92
CA LEU A 61 -1.76 2.43 4.84
C LEU A 61 -0.94 1.24 4.34
N ILE A 62 -0.95 0.96 3.03
CA ILE A 62 -0.09 -0.07 2.45
C ILE A 62 1.39 0.32 2.55
N VAL A 63 1.76 1.47 2.00
CA VAL A 63 3.17 1.90 1.89
C VAL A 63 3.86 1.99 3.25
N ASN A 64 3.15 2.49 4.28
CA ASN A 64 3.75 2.69 5.60
C ASN A 64 3.91 1.38 6.41
N ASN A 65 3.11 0.36 6.12
CA ASN A 65 3.08 -0.87 6.94
C ASN A 65 3.69 -2.08 6.22
N LEU A 66 3.78 -2.06 4.89
CA LEU A 66 4.26 -3.19 4.09
C LEU A 66 5.74 -3.53 4.36
N PRO A 67 6.69 -2.56 4.42
CA PRO A 67 8.11 -2.87 4.67
C PRO A 67 8.33 -3.50 6.05
N TYR A 68 7.64 -2.99 7.07
CA TYR A 68 7.69 -3.51 8.42
C TYR A 68 7.15 -4.94 8.49
N MET A 69 6.00 -5.21 7.85
CA MET A 69 5.43 -6.56 7.82
C MET A 69 6.33 -7.58 7.10
N ILE A 70 6.93 -7.20 5.96
CA ILE A 70 7.88 -8.07 5.26
C ILE A 70 9.08 -8.40 6.16
N THR A 71 9.65 -7.39 6.81
CA THR A 71 10.79 -7.56 7.72
C THR A 71 10.43 -8.47 8.89
N TRP A 72 9.25 -8.25 9.49
CA TRP A 72 8.76 -9.05 10.60
C TRP A 72 8.62 -10.53 10.23
N VAL A 73 8.03 -10.82 9.06
CA VAL A 73 7.86 -12.19 8.55
C VAL A 73 9.23 -12.84 8.31
N ILE A 74 10.14 -12.17 7.61
CA ILE A 74 11.49 -12.71 7.31
C ILE A 74 12.25 -13.02 8.60
N GLN A 75 12.23 -12.12 9.58
CA GLN A 75 12.90 -12.32 10.86
C GLN A 75 12.29 -13.49 11.64
N ARG A 76 10.96 -13.63 11.61
CA ARG A 76 10.26 -14.74 12.28
C ARG A 76 10.65 -16.10 11.69
N PHE A 77 10.68 -16.20 10.37
CA PHE A 77 11.15 -17.40 9.67
C PHE A 77 12.62 -17.70 9.98
N THR A 78 13.48 -16.67 9.94
CA THR A 78 14.92 -16.83 10.20
C THR A 78 15.19 -17.33 11.62
N ALA A 79 14.52 -16.75 12.62
CA ALA A 79 14.64 -17.19 14.01
C ALA A 79 14.14 -18.63 14.21
N ALA A 80 13.03 -18.99 13.57
CA ALA A 80 12.50 -20.35 13.61
C ALA A 80 13.47 -21.38 13.00
N VAL A 81 14.16 -21.03 11.92
CA VAL A 81 15.15 -21.93 11.27
C VAL A 81 16.46 -22.02 12.06
N ARG A 82 16.95 -20.91 12.61
CA ARG A 82 18.23 -20.88 13.35
C ARG A 82 18.11 -21.41 14.78
N ASN A 83 16.89 -21.69 15.25
CA ASN A 83 16.59 -22.11 16.62
C ASN A 83 17.20 -21.15 17.67
N GLU A 84 17.31 -19.88 17.31
CA GLU A 84 17.82 -18.80 18.15
C GLU A 84 16.66 -18.21 18.96
N ASN A 85 16.99 -17.64 20.13
CA ASN A 85 16.01 -16.88 20.91
C ASN A 85 15.45 -15.75 20.03
N MET A 86 14.14 -15.74 19.88
CA MET A 86 13.48 -14.73 19.06
C MET A 86 13.78 -13.33 19.58
N PRO A 87 14.13 -12.38 18.69
CA PRO A 87 14.18 -10.98 19.08
C PRO A 87 12.85 -10.60 19.74
N SER A 88 12.91 -9.79 20.80
CA SER A 88 11.73 -9.21 21.43
C SER A 88 11.07 -8.25 20.46
N TYR A 89 10.22 -8.80 19.59
CA TYR A 89 9.47 -8.03 18.61
C TYR A 89 8.08 -7.79 19.15
N ASN A 90 7.64 -6.55 19.03
CA ASN A 90 6.35 -6.13 19.55
C ASN A 90 5.22 -6.76 18.71
N GLN A 91 4.62 -7.83 19.22
CA GLN A 91 3.50 -8.55 18.59
C GLN A 91 2.32 -7.62 18.32
N TYR A 92 2.08 -6.65 19.20
CA TYR A 92 1.03 -5.65 19.01
C TYR A 92 1.31 -4.79 17.78
N ALA A 93 2.54 -4.30 17.61
CA ALA A 93 2.91 -3.51 16.43
C ALA A 93 2.82 -4.33 15.13
N ALA A 94 3.20 -5.62 15.15
CA ALA A 94 2.99 -6.54 14.02
C ALA A 94 1.51 -6.68 13.66
N PHE A 95 0.65 -6.87 14.66
CA PHE A 95 -0.78 -6.96 14.45
C PHE A 95 -1.37 -5.65 13.90
N THR A 96 -1.00 -4.49 14.44
CA THR A 96 -1.44 -3.19 13.94
C THR A 96 -1.01 -2.96 12.50
N ALA A 97 0.23 -3.31 12.16
CA ALA A 97 0.71 -3.17 10.79
C ALA A 97 -0.04 -4.10 9.83
N PHE A 98 -0.31 -5.35 10.23
CA PHE A 98 -1.14 -6.26 9.45
C PHE A 98 -2.58 -5.73 9.27
N ALA A 99 -3.21 -5.24 10.33
CA ALA A 99 -4.55 -4.67 10.28
C ALA A 99 -4.59 -3.45 9.33
N ASN A 100 -3.58 -2.58 9.38
CA ASN A 100 -3.43 -1.46 8.47
C ASN A 100 -3.27 -1.92 7.01
N LEU A 101 -2.53 -3.00 6.75
CA LEU A 101 -2.43 -3.56 5.40
C LEU A 101 -3.78 -4.07 4.89
N VAL A 102 -4.53 -4.80 5.72
CA VAL A 102 -5.85 -5.31 5.37
C VAL A 102 -6.81 -4.16 5.10
N LEU A 103 -6.84 -3.14 5.98
CA LEU A 103 -7.66 -1.96 5.80
C LEU A 103 -7.27 -1.19 4.53
N GLY A 104 -5.98 -0.94 4.32
CA GLY A 104 -5.46 -0.29 3.12
C GLY A 104 -5.86 -1.03 1.85
N PHE A 105 -5.78 -2.36 1.85
CA PHE A 105 -6.20 -3.19 0.73
C PHE A 105 -7.70 -3.07 0.46
N ILE A 106 -8.55 -3.15 1.50
CA ILE A 106 -10.00 -3.00 1.36
C ILE A 106 -10.37 -1.62 0.78
N LEU A 107 -9.72 -0.56 1.28
CA LEU A 107 -9.92 0.80 0.77
C LEU A 107 -9.52 0.91 -0.70
N LEU A 108 -8.36 0.37 -1.08
CA LEU A 108 -7.85 0.39 -2.46
C LEU A 108 -8.71 -0.44 -3.42
N THR A 109 -9.27 -1.57 -3.01
CA THR A 109 -10.13 -2.39 -3.89
C THR A 109 -11.56 -1.85 -3.98
N ASN A 110 -12.04 -1.16 -2.95
CA ASN A 110 -13.44 -0.71 -2.86
C ASN A 110 -13.61 0.83 -2.89
N PHE A 111 -12.57 1.61 -3.21
CA PHE A 111 -12.59 3.07 -3.19
C PHE A 111 -13.79 3.70 -3.93
N SER A 112 -14.20 3.13 -5.07
CA SER A 112 -15.37 3.61 -5.83
C SER A 112 -16.70 3.42 -5.10
N ARG A 113 -16.86 2.30 -4.36
CA ARG A 113 -18.06 2.00 -3.56
C ARG A 113 -18.10 2.86 -2.30
N ILE A 114 -16.96 2.98 -1.62
CA ILE A 114 -16.81 3.76 -0.40
C ILE A 114 -17.06 5.24 -0.68
N GLY A 115 -16.51 5.79 -1.77
CA GLY A 115 -16.73 7.19 -2.13
C GLY A 115 -18.20 7.52 -2.42
N LYS A 116 -18.93 6.61 -3.10
CA LYS A 116 -20.38 6.77 -3.31
C LYS A 116 -21.16 6.68 -1.99
N TRP A 117 -20.82 5.72 -1.14
CA TRP A 117 -21.46 5.52 0.16
C TRP A 117 -21.27 6.74 1.08
N PHE A 118 -20.05 7.27 1.13
CA PHE A 118 -19.71 8.44 1.96
C PHE A 118 -20.51 9.69 1.55
N VAL A 119 -20.57 9.97 0.24
CA VAL A 119 -21.36 11.12 -0.27
C VAL A 119 -22.86 10.92 -0.06
N LYS A 120 -23.37 9.69 -0.19
CA LYS A 120 -24.78 9.38 0.11
C LYS A 120 -25.11 9.65 1.57
N TRP A 121 -24.28 9.16 2.49
CA TRP A 121 -24.47 9.36 3.93
C TRP A 121 -24.45 10.83 4.33
N ASN A 122 -23.61 11.65 3.69
CA ASN A 122 -23.57 13.09 3.91
C ASN A 122 -24.79 13.84 3.35
N LYS A 123 -25.60 13.25 2.47
CA LYS A 123 -26.85 13.87 1.97
C LYS A 123 -28.07 13.51 2.81
N GLU A 124 -27.96 12.45 3.61
CA GLU A 124 -29.03 11.95 4.48
C GLU A 124 -28.96 12.54 5.90
N ASN A 125 -27.84 13.19 6.26
CA ASN A 125 -27.69 14.03 7.44
C ASN A 125 -27.68 15.51 7.05
#